data_AF-A0A248ZZJ0-F1
#
_entry.id   AF-A0A248ZZJ0-F1
#
_cell.length_a   1.000
_cell.length_b   1.000
_cell.length_c   1.000
_cell.angle_alpha   90.00
_cell.angle_beta   90.00
_cell.angle_gamma   90.00
#
_symmetry.space_group_name_H-M   'P 1'
#
loop_
_entity.id
_entity.type
_entity.pdbx_description
1 polymer ?
#
loop_
_entity_poly.entity_id
_entity_poly.type
_entity_poly.pdbx_seq_one_letter_code
_entity_poly.pdbx_strand_id
1 'polypeptide(L)'
;MKPLRPYLYNAYYNWIIDSDNTPYLLVNAEFPDVDVPVEFVKEGKIILNISPRSIGQYIVADEYISFSARFQGMLRDIYIPFGAMVAIYAQETGDGIMFQEEAYYTEEAYQARVRAVEQPKKIKAKKTSTLKLVK
;
A
#
# COMPACT_ATOMS: atom_id res chain seq x y z
N MET A 1 -11.86 -14.08 3.46
CA MET A 1 -11.39 -13.38 4.66
C MET A 1 -10.58 -12.18 4.20
N LYS A 2 -10.64 -11.04 4.90
CA LYS A 2 -9.82 -9.86 4.54
C LYS A 2 -8.36 -10.11 4.94
N PRO A 3 -7.38 -9.54 4.21
CA PRO A 3 -5.99 -9.57 4.63
C PRO A 3 -5.81 -8.86 5.98
N LEU A 4 -4.89 -9.35 6.80
CA LEU A 4 -4.68 -8.85 8.15
C LEU A 4 -3.71 -7.65 8.17
N ARG A 5 -2.76 -7.60 7.23
CA ARG A 5 -1.69 -6.58 7.16
C ARG A 5 -2.16 -5.13 7.33
N PRO A 6 -3.22 -4.63 6.64
CA PRO A 6 -3.62 -3.23 6.77
C PRO A 6 -4.08 -2.88 8.19
N TYR A 7 -4.67 -3.85 8.90
CA TYR A 7 -5.12 -3.68 10.28
C TYR A 7 -3.95 -3.65 11.25
N LEU A 8 -2.98 -4.57 11.09
CA LEU A 8 -1.75 -4.57 11.89
C LEU A 8 -0.93 -3.31 11.66
N TYR A 9 -0.82 -2.87 10.41
CA TYR A 9 -0.16 -1.62 10.07
C TYR A 9 -0.76 -0.44 10.81
N ASN A 10 -2.08 -0.25 10.73
CA ASN A 10 -2.74 0.87 11.43
C ASN A 10 -2.58 0.77 12.95
N ALA A 11 -2.68 -0.43 13.52
CA ALA A 11 -2.51 -0.64 14.96
C ALA A 11 -1.11 -0.24 15.42
N TYR A 12 -0.06 -0.72 14.75
CA TYR A 12 1.33 -0.39 15.11
C TYR A 12 1.70 1.06 14.79
N TYR A 13 1.26 1.59 13.65
CA TYR A 13 1.48 2.99 13.30
C TYR A 13 0.90 3.94 14.37
N ASN A 14 -0.36 3.73 14.77
CA ASN A 14 -0.99 4.53 15.81
C ASN A 14 -0.30 4.32 17.17
N TRP A 15 -0.01 3.08 17.55
CA TRP A 15 0.68 2.80 18.81
C TRP A 15 2.05 3.49 18.90
N ILE A 16 2.84 3.49 17.81
CA ILE A 16 4.15 4.18 17.77
C ILE A 16 3.96 5.69 17.98
N ILE A 17 2.99 6.30 17.29
CA ILE A 17 2.72 7.74 17.40
C ILE A 17 2.18 8.11 18.78
N ASP A 18 1.23 7.34 19.31
CA ASP A 18 0.64 7.55 20.64
C ASP A 18 1.69 7.37 21.76
N SER A 19 2.79 6.68 21.45
CA SER A 19 3.95 6.52 22.33
C SER A 19 5.03 7.59 22.12
N ASP A 20 4.72 8.68 21.41
CA ASP A 20 5.65 9.79 21.08
C ASP A 20 6.92 9.37 20.31
N ASN A 21 6.86 8.24 19.57
CA ASN A 21 7.98 7.73 18.79
C ASN A 21 7.81 8.01 17.28
N THR A 22 8.89 7.86 16.52
CA THR A 22 8.94 8.12 15.07
C THR A 22 8.73 6.82 14.29
N PRO A 23 7.60 6.64 13.58
CA PRO A 23 7.35 5.43 12.81
C PRO A 23 8.22 5.37 11.55
N TYR A 24 9.01 4.31 11.46
CA TYR A 24 9.82 3.95 10.31
C TYR A 24 9.23 2.71 9.64
N LEU A 25 9.10 2.76 8.32
CA LEU A 25 8.58 1.69 7.48
C LEU A 25 9.71 1.12 6.62
N LEU A 26 9.98 -0.17 6.76
CA LEU A 26 10.85 -0.93 5.87
C LEU A 26 10.03 -1.53 4.73
N VAL A 27 10.45 -1.27 3.51
CA VAL A 27 9.70 -1.59 2.29
C VAL A 27 10.59 -2.35 1.31
N ASN A 28 10.05 -3.39 0.70
CA ASN A 28 10.63 -4.04 -0.48
C ASN A 28 10.34 -3.17 -1.71
N ALA A 29 11.35 -2.51 -2.25
CA ALA A 29 11.24 -1.63 -3.40
C ALA A 29 11.13 -2.39 -4.74
N GLU A 30 11.37 -3.70 -4.73
CA GLU A 30 11.25 -4.56 -5.93
C GLU A 30 9.83 -5.14 -6.09
N PHE A 31 8.97 -4.98 -5.08
CA PHE A 31 7.59 -5.43 -5.16
C PHE A 31 6.82 -4.65 -6.25
N PRO A 32 5.94 -5.31 -7.02
CA PRO A 32 5.13 -4.67 -8.05
C PRO A 32 4.47 -3.35 -7.63
N ASP A 33 4.48 -2.38 -8.54
CA ASP A 33 3.82 -1.07 -8.42
C ASP A 33 4.31 -0.19 -7.26
N VAL A 34 5.38 -0.57 -6.55
CA VAL A 34 6.04 0.35 -5.61
C VAL A 34 6.61 1.54 -6.37
N ASP A 35 6.22 2.74 -5.96
CA ASP A 35 6.77 4.00 -6.48
C ASP A 35 7.47 4.75 -5.34
N VAL A 36 8.80 4.70 -5.39
CA VAL A 36 9.70 5.36 -4.44
C VAL A 36 10.91 5.91 -5.22
N PRO A 37 11.59 6.95 -4.71
CA PRO A 37 12.84 7.45 -5.28
C PRO A 37 13.93 6.37 -5.25
N VAL A 38 14.16 5.74 -6.40
CA VAL A 38 15.07 4.59 -6.57
C VAL A 38 16.51 4.89 -6.17
N GLU A 39 16.92 6.15 -6.21
CA GLU A 39 18.25 6.60 -5.80
C GLU A 39 18.51 6.46 -4.29
N PHE A 40 17.46 6.25 -3.48
CA PHE A 40 17.56 5.98 -2.04
C PHE A 40 17.37 4.50 -1.69
N VAL A 41 17.09 3.64 -2.67
CA VAL A 41 16.95 2.19 -2.49
C VAL A 41 18.32 1.55 -2.31
N LYS A 42 18.43 0.64 -1.33
CA LYS A 42 19.64 -0.15 -1.05
C LYS A 42 19.25 -1.61 -0.88
N GLU A 43 19.92 -2.50 -1.61
CA GLU A 43 19.66 -3.95 -1.55
C GLU A 43 18.17 -4.30 -1.76
N GLY A 44 17.55 -3.65 -2.75
CA GLY A 44 16.13 -3.84 -3.08
C GLY A 44 15.16 -3.29 -2.03
N LYS A 45 15.63 -2.57 -1.00
CA LYS A 45 14.80 -2.06 0.10
C LYS A 45 14.97 -0.57 0.32
N ILE A 46 13.96 0.03 0.93
CA ILE A 46 13.99 1.42 1.38
C ILE A 46 13.38 1.53 2.77
N ILE A 47 13.92 2.42 3.59
CA ILE A 47 13.38 2.77 4.90
C ILE A 47 12.82 4.18 4.80
N LEU A 48 11.56 4.34 5.21
CA LEU A 48 10.82 5.58 5.09
C LEU A 48 10.37 6.06 6.47
N ASN A 49 10.68 7.30 6.81
CA ASN A 49 10.08 7.97 7.95
C ASN A 49 8.66 8.41 7.57
N ILE A 50 7.67 7.81 8.21
CA ILE A 50 6.25 8.08 7.97
C ILE A 50 5.61 8.83 9.14
N SER A 51 6.40 9.51 9.98
CA SER A 51 5.85 10.34 11.04
C SER A 51 4.99 11.48 10.45
N PRO A 52 3.90 11.90 11.10
CA PRO A 52 2.99 12.92 10.58
C PRO A 52 3.68 14.25 10.21
N ARG A 53 4.79 14.57 10.86
CA ARG A 53 5.61 15.76 10.59
C ARG A 53 6.52 15.64 9.37
N SER A 54 6.81 14.43 8.91
CA SER A 54 7.73 14.12 7.81
C SER A 54 7.04 13.90 6.47
N ILE A 55 5.72 13.66 6.49
CA ILE A 55 4.92 13.35 5.31
C ILE A 55 3.74 14.32 5.15
N GLY A 56 3.19 14.40 3.95
CA GLY A 56 1.96 15.14 3.66
C GLY A 56 1.02 14.34 2.77
N GLN A 57 -0.27 14.69 2.74
CA GLN A 57 -1.28 13.98 1.93
C GLN A 57 -1.30 12.47 2.18
N TYR A 58 -1.21 12.07 3.45
CA TYR A 58 -1.14 10.68 3.84
C TYR A 58 -2.50 9.98 3.64
N ILE A 59 -2.49 8.96 2.81
CA ILE A 59 -3.65 8.14 2.45
C ILE A 59 -3.34 6.70 2.86
N VAL A 60 -4.28 6.10 3.58
CA VAL A 60 -4.31 4.65 3.85
C VAL A 60 -5.55 4.10 3.15
N ALA A 61 -5.34 3.36 2.06
CA ALA A 61 -6.39 2.69 1.31
C ALA A 61 -6.49 1.22 1.75
N ASP A 62 -7.37 0.44 1.11
CA ASP A 62 -7.49 -0.99 1.41
C ASP A 62 -6.27 -1.81 0.95
N GLU A 63 -5.61 -1.41 -0.15
CA GLU A 63 -4.52 -2.19 -0.77
C GLU A 63 -3.14 -1.51 -0.69
N TYR A 64 -3.07 -0.22 -0.33
CA TYR A 64 -1.83 0.55 -0.35
C TYR A 64 -1.86 1.70 0.66
N ILE A 65 -0.68 2.27 0.91
CA ILE A 65 -0.54 3.62 1.46
C ILE A 65 0.09 4.54 0.41
N SER A 66 -0.22 5.82 0.49
CA SER A 66 0.40 6.84 -0.34
C SER A 66 0.60 8.12 0.45
N PHE A 67 1.68 8.83 0.18
CA PHE A 67 1.98 10.12 0.79
C PHE A 67 3.00 10.88 -0.03
N SER A 68 3.11 12.18 0.23
CA SER A 68 4.20 13.02 -0.25
C SER A 68 5.28 13.16 0.83
N ALA A 69 6.56 13.11 0.43
CA ALA A 69 7.69 13.31 1.32
C ALA A 69 8.84 14.03 0.62
N ARG A 70 9.73 14.66 1.40
CA ARG A 70 10.90 15.35 0.85
C ARG A 70 12.14 14.47 0.88
N PHE A 71 12.77 14.30 -0.27
CA PHE A 71 14.05 13.63 -0.45
C PHE A 71 15.07 14.66 -0.94
N GLN A 72 16.07 14.96 -0.12
CA GLN A 72 17.05 16.03 -0.39
C GLN A 72 16.38 17.37 -0.78
N GLY A 73 15.27 17.71 -0.11
CA GLY A 73 14.51 18.94 -0.35
C GLY A 73 13.51 18.88 -1.51
N MET A 74 13.60 17.88 -2.40
CA MET A 74 12.63 17.66 -3.47
C MET A 74 11.41 16.91 -2.97
N LEU A 75 10.21 17.45 -3.22
CA LEU A 75 8.96 16.76 -2.92
C LEU A 75 8.76 15.61 -3.92
N ARG A 76 8.40 14.44 -3.40
CA ARG A 76 8.10 13.23 -4.16
C ARG A 76 6.82 12.62 -3.61
N ASP A 77 5.98 12.11 -4.51
CA ASP A 77 4.87 11.26 -4.13
C ASP A 77 5.37 9.82 -4.03
N ILE A 78 4.83 9.11 -3.05
CA ILE A 78 5.22 7.77 -2.65
C ILE A 78 3.98 6.89 -2.72
N TYR A 79 4.11 5.71 -3.30
CA TYR A 79 3.04 4.71 -3.38
C TYR A 79 3.59 3.34 -2.97
N ILE A 80 2.94 2.71 -1.99
CA ILE A 80 3.42 1.48 -1.38
C ILE A 80 2.23 0.52 -1.20
N PRO A 81 2.12 -0.53 -2.01
CA PRO A 81 1.21 -1.63 -1.74
C PRO A 81 1.49 -2.25 -0.38
N PHE A 82 0.45 -2.69 0.33
CA PHE A 82 0.65 -3.43 1.59
C PHE A 82 1.52 -4.68 1.40
N GLY A 83 1.51 -5.26 0.20
CA GLY A 83 2.37 -6.39 -0.15
C GLY A 83 3.87 -6.11 0.01
N ALA A 84 4.28 -4.87 -0.26
CA ALA A 84 5.67 -4.42 -0.21
C ALA A 84 6.17 -4.12 1.21
N MET A 85 5.27 -3.98 2.19
CA MET A 85 5.65 -3.64 3.57
C MET A 85 6.31 -4.84 4.26
N VAL A 86 7.56 -4.67 4.66
CA VAL A 86 8.34 -5.71 5.36
C VAL A 86 8.18 -5.57 6.87
N ALA A 87 8.34 -4.36 7.40
CA ALA A 87 8.23 -4.10 8.83
C ALA A 87 7.86 -2.63 9.11
N ILE A 88 7.21 -2.39 10.25
CA ILE A 88 7.01 -1.05 10.82
C ILE A 88 7.53 -1.05 12.25
N TYR A 89 8.29 -0.02 12.62
CA TYR A 89 8.92 0.07 13.94
C TYR A 89 9.17 1.53 14.38
N ALA A 90 9.30 1.74 15.69
CA ALA A 90 9.73 2.99 16.28
C ALA A 90 11.24 3.18 16.06
N GLN A 91 11.64 4.30 15.46
CA GLN A 91 13.06 4.60 15.19
C GLN A 91 13.91 4.57 16.47
N GLU A 92 13.34 5.04 17.58
CA GLU A 92 14.02 5.30 18.85
C GLU A 92 14.34 4.01 19.61
N THR A 93 13.40 3.06 19.61
CA THR A 93 13.52 1.82 20.41
C THR A 93 13.76 0.57 19.56
N GLY A 94 13.39 0.61 18.28
CA GLY A 94 13.35 -0.55 17.41
C GLY A 94 12.11 -1.43 17.60
N ASP A 95 11.21 -1.09 18.52
CA ASP A 95 9.99 -1.87 18.78
C ASP A 95 9.00 -1.73 17.62
N GLY A 96 8.37 -2.85 17.25
CA GLY A 96 7.47 -2.87 16.11
C GLY A 96 7.06 -4.28 15.72
N ILE A 97 6.76 -4.46 14.43
CA ILE A 97 6.39 -5.75 13.87
C ILE A 97 7.02 -5.96 12.50
N MET A 98 7.44 -7.19 12.24
CA MET A 98 7.69 -7.69 10.89
C MET A 98 6.42 -8.36 10.38
N PHE A 99 5.93 -7.92 9.23
CA PHE A 99 4.70 -8.47 8.66
C PHE A 99 4.94 -9.91 8.20
N GLN A 100 3.99 -10.78 8.55
CA GLN A 100 4.01 -12.16 8.10
C GLN A 100 3.61 -12.26 6.63
N GLU A 101 4.07 -13.31 5.96
CA GLU A 101 3.61 -13.63 4.62
C GLU A 101 2.12 -13.95 4.63
N GLU A 102 1.38 -13.36 3.70
CA GLU A 102 -0.03 -13.64 3.48
C GLU A 102 -0.23 -14.03 2.02
N ALA A 103 -0.96 -15.12 1.76
CA ALA A 103 -1.21 -15.58 0.39
C ALA A 103 -1.83 -14.47 -0.50
N TYR A 104 -2.60 -13.57 0.11
CA TYR A 104 -3.22 -12.43 -0.55
C TYR A 104 -2.19 -11.42 -1.10
N TYR A 105 -1.00 -11.33 -0.50
CA TYR A 105 0.04 -10.37 -0.86
C TYR A 105 1.25 -11.01 -1.56
N THR A 106 1.13 -12.25 -2.02
CA THR A 106 2.11 -12.81 -2.98
C THR A 106 2.13 -11.96 -4.25
N GLU A 107 3.30 -11.81 -4.86
CA GLU A 107 3.48 -10.98 -6.06
C GLU A 107 2.55 -11.44 -7.20
N GLU A 108 2.42 -12.75 -7.37
CA GLU A 108 1.55 -13.35 -8.39
C GLU A 108 0.08 -13.02 -8.13
N ALA A 109 -0.38 -13.14 -6.88
CA ALA A 109 -1.75 -12.82 -6.53
C ALA A 109 -2.04 -11.32 -6.65
N TYR A 110 -1.08 -10.47 -6.30
CA TYR A 110 -1.21 -9.01 -6.42
C TYR A 110 -1.32 -8.61 -7.90
N GLN A 111 -0.37 -9.06 -8.73
CA GLN A 111 -0.36 -8.83 -10.18
C GLN A 111 -1.63 -9.33 -10.86
N ALA A 112 -2.14 -10.50 -10.46
CA ALA A 112 -3.41 -11.02 -10.99
C ALA A 112 -4.60 -10.08 -10.67
N ARG A 113 -4.63 -9.46 -9.49
CA ARG A 113 -5.67 -8.49 -9.12
C ARG A 113 -5.54 -7.19 -9.90
N VAL A 114 -4.35 -6.62 -9.99
CA VAL A 114 -4.10 -5.37 -10.73
C VAL A 114 -4.54 -5.52 -12.19
N ARG A 115 -4.10 -6.59 -12.85
CA ARG A 115 -4.50 -6.90 -14.24
C ARG A 115 -6.00 -7.09 -14.42
N ALA A 116 -6.71 -7.65 -13.42
CA ALA A 116 -8.15 -7.83 -13.48
C ALA A 116 -8.93 -6.51 -13.36
N VAL A 117 -8.36 -5.51 -12.69
CA VAL A 117 -8.93 -4.16 -12.56
C VAL A 117 -8.70 -3.32 -13.82
N GLU A 118 -7.54 -3.47 -14.46
CA GLU A 118 -7.19 -2.73 -15.69
C GLU A 118 -7.97 -3.17 -16.93
N GLN A 119 -8.50 -4.41 -16.95
CA GLN A 119 -9.34 -4.85 -18.06
C GLN A 119 -10.69 -4.13 -18.06
N PRO A 120 -11.10 -3.49 -19.17
CA PRO A 120 -12.38 -2.81 -19.22
C PRO A 120 -13.51 -3.81 -19.00
N LYS A 121 -14.32 -3.60 -17.95
CA LYS A 121 -15.54 -4.37 -17.71
C LYS A 121 -16.43 -4.28 -18.95
N LYS A 122 -16.46 -5.34 -19.77
CA LYS A 122 -17.45 -5.48 -20.84
C LYS A 122 -18.84 -5.48 -20.20
N ILE A 123 -19.51 -4.33 -20.22
CA ILE A 123 -20.92 -4.22 -19.82
C ILE A 123 -21.72 -5.10 -20.77
N LYS A 124 -22.19 -6.27 -20.30
CA LYS A 124 -23.12 -7.10 -21.06
C LYS A 124 -24.42 -6.31 -21.21
N ALA A 125 -24.69 -5.80 -22.41
CA ALA A 125 -25.94 -5.13 -22.75
C ALA A 125 -27.12 -6.04 -22.40
N LYS A 126 -27.97 -5.60 -21.46
CA LYS A 126 -29.24 -6.26 -21.13
C LYS A 126 -30.11 -6.21 -22.38
N LYS A 127 -30.41 -7.36 -23.00
CA LYS A 127 -31.35 -7.45 -24.12
C LYS A 127 -32.73 -6.98 -23.63
N THR A 128 -33.21 -5.85 -24.14
CA THR A 128 -34.59 -5.41 -23.97
C THR A 128 -35.51 -6.40 -24.70
N SER A 129 -36.43 -7.02 -23.96
CA SER A 129 -37.44 -7.91 -24.53
C SER A 129 -38.48 -7.08 -25.28
N THR A 130 -38.54 -7.20 -26.61
CA THR A 130 -39.61 -6.61 -27.40
C THR A 130 -40.91 -7.40 -27.16
N LEU A 131 -41.87 -6.79 -26.48
CA LEU A 131 -43.23 -7.34 -26.37
C LEU A 131 -43.91 -7.25 -27.74
N LYS A 132 -44.38 -8.38 -28.26
CA LYS A 132 -45.14 -8.44 -29.52
C LYS A 132 -46.60 -8.09 -29.26
N LEU A 133 -47.10 -7.11 -30.00
CA LEU A 133 -48.53 -6.75 -30.04
C LEU A 133 -49.31 -7.88 -30.73
N VAL A 134 -50.29 -8.45 -30.04
CA VAL A 134 -51.23 -9.42 -30.61
C VAL A 134 -52.41 -8.64 -31.21
N LYS A 135 -52.76 -8.98 -32.46
CA LYS A 135 -53.84 -8.37 -33.25
C LYS A 135 -55.20 -8.92 -32.86
#